data_AF-A0A7C7RQS4-F1
#
_entry.id   AF-A0A7C7RQS4-F1
#
_cell.length_a   1.000
_cell.length_b   1.000
_cell.length_c   1.000
_cell.angle_alpha   90.00
_cell.angle_beta   90.00
_cell.angle_gamma   90.00
#
_symmetry.space_group_name_H-M   'P 1'
#
loop_
_entity.id
_entity.type
_entity.pdbx_description
1 polymer ?
#
loop_
_entity_poly.entity_id
_entity_poly.type
_entity_poly.pdbx_seq_one_letter_code
_entity_poly.pdbx_strand_id
1 'polypeptide(L)'
;MATKNGELSLGRNLLVAFLPWRGYNFEDAIVISERLVKEDILTSLHIERFEVEARETRLGNEEITRDIPNVSEEALKNLDENGIVRVGAEVMPDDILVGRVTPKTEKELSPEERLLRAIFGEKAADVKDTSLRVPPGVDGVVINVEVFQRKDRGRRSKKEKTEELKRLKEIEKYYREEKEILEKEKLRHLSALLGKSENRITARDYENNEEARAISNIYDERLRELEQERELEITKIKKGDELPPGVLKRVVVYIAMKRKISAGDKLSGRHGNKGVISNNRFVRGNHVSCCFTYKICYCLKFL
;
A
#
# COMPACT_ATOMS: atom_id res chain seq x y z
N MET A 1 -0.76 -0.85 -14.70
CA MET A 1 -0.13 -0.81 -16.05
C MET A 1 -0.40 0.55 -16.67
N ALA A 2 0.57 1.15 -17.36
CA ALA A 2 0.41 2.46 -18.00
C ALA A 2 -0.24 2.29 -19.39
N THR A 3 -1.57 2.19 -19.42
CA THR A 3 -2.36 2.03 -20.66
C THR A 3 -3.41 3.13 -20.80
N LYS A 4 -3.82 3.41 -22.03
CA LYS A 4 -4.92 4.31 -22.36
C LYS A 4 -5.72 3.71 -23.51
N ASN A 5 -7.03 3.48 -23.32
CA ASN A 5 -7.93 2.91 -24.33
C ASN A 5 -7.43 1.58 -24.94
N GLY A 6 -6.81 0.72 -24.12
CA GLY A 6 -6.26 -0.57 -24.59
C GLY A 6 -4.87 -0.49 -25.22
N GLU A 7 -4.32 0.71 -25.42
CA GLU A 7 -2.96 0.90 -25.93
C GLU A 7 -1.96 1.19 -24.81
N LEU A 8 -0.70 0.80 -25.02
CA LEU A 8 0.40 1.08 -24.11
C LEU A 8 0.78 2.57 -24.17
N SER A 9 0.74 3.25 -23.02
CA SER A 9 1.01 4.70 -22.90
C SER A 9 2.05 4.96 -21.81
N LEU A 10 3.32 4.74 -22.14
CA LEU A 10 4.46 4.89 -21.20
C LEU A 10 4.78 6.35 -20.82
N GLY A 11 4.25 7.33 -21.54
CA GLY A 11 4.56 8.75 -21.32
C GLY A 11 3.54 9.69 -21.94
N ARG A 12 3.92 10.95 -22.10
CA ARG A 12 3.08 12.00 -22.70
C ARG A 12 3.76 12.57 -23.94
N ASN A 13 2.96 12.85 -24.97
CA ASN A 13 3.42 13.61 -26.13
C ASN A 13 3.48 15.09 -25.75
N LEU A 14 4.63 15.72 -25.98
CA LEU A 14 4.88 17.13 -25.67
C LEU A 14 5.16 17.90 -26.96
N LEU A 15 4.84 19.20 -26.98
CA LEU A 15 5.26 20.07 -28.06
C LEU A 15 6.73 20.47 -27.87
N VAL A 16 7.58 20.00 -28.77
CA VAL A 16 9.03 20.17 -28.70
C VAL A 16 9.52 21.11 -29.79
N ALA A 17 10.39 22.05 -29.43
CA ALA A 17 11.15 22.89 -30.36
C ALA A 17 12.63 22.51 -30.34
N PHE A 18 13.27 22.48 -31.52
CA PHE A 18 14.71 22.24 -31.65
C PHE A 18 15.42 23.56 -31.91
N LEU A 19 15.90 24.20 -30.85
CA LEU A 19 16.61 25.48 -30.93
C LEU A 19 17.52 25.67 -29.71
N PRO A 20 18.70 26.31 -29.86
CA PRO A 20 19.51 26.71 -28.73
C PRO A 20 18.77 27.78 -27.91
N TRP A 21 18.64 27.56 -26.61
CA TRP A 21 17.94 28.47 -25.72
C TRP A 21 18.85 28.95 -24.60
N ARG A 22 19.54 30.08 -24.83
CA ARG A 22 20.36 30.80 -23.83
C ARG A 22 21.37 29.91 -23.08
N GLY A 23 21.82 28.82 -23.70
CA GLY A 23 22.73 27.84 -23.09
C GLY A 23 22.08 26.91 -22.04
N TYR A 24 20.78 27.03 -21.77
CA TYR A 24 20.10 26.17 -20.78
C TYR A 24 19.85 24.75 -21.26
N ASN A 25 19.91 24.52 -22.56
CA ASN A 25 19.93 23.21 -23.17
C ASN A 25 21.36 22.83 -23.64
N PHE A 26 22.41 23.22 -22.93
CA PHE A 26 23.76 22.79 -23.29
C PHE A 26 23.94 21.26 -23.08
N GLU A 27 24.72 20.61 -23.96
CA GLU A 27 24.91 19.14 -23.99
C GLU A 27 23.57 18.38 -24.02
N ASP A 28 23.28 17.60 -22.98
CA ASP A 28 22.08 16.78 -22.82
C ASP A 28 21.05 17.46 -21.90
N ALA A 29 21.21 18.75 -21.60
CA ALA A 29 20.27 19.48 -20.75
C ALA A 29 18.95 19.75 -21.52
N ILE A 30 17.84 19.58 -20.82
CA ILE A 30 16.49 19.81 -21.34
C ILE A 30 15.88 21.00 -20.63
N VAL A 31 15.22 21.87 -21.40
CA VAL A 31 14.45 23.00 -20.88
C VAL A 31 12.96 22.69 -21.04
N ILE A 32 12.23 22.65 -19.93
CA ILE A 32 10.78 22.39 -19.93
C ILE A 32 9.99 23.66 -19.60
N SER A 33 8.74 23.73 -20.04
CA SER A 33 7.83 24.85 -19.75
C SER A 33 7.24 24.76 -18.33
N GLU A 34 7.00 25.91 -17.70
CA GLU A 34 6.42 26.01 -16.33
C GLU A 34 5.03 25.37 -16.30
N ARG A 35 4.36 25.45 -17.44
CA ARG A 35 3.05 24.87 -17.68
C ARG A 35 3.03 23.36 -17.39
N LEU A 36 4.10 22.63 -17.74
CA LEU A 36 4.15 21.18 -17.51
C LEU A 36 4.14 20.81 -16.03
N VAL A 37 4.73 21.66 -15.18
CA VAL A 37 4.73 21.48 -13.71
C VAL A 37 3.43 21.96 -13.09
N LYS A 38 2.88 23.08 -13.58
CA LYS A 38 1.59 23.62 -13.09
C LYS A 38 0.42 22.70 -13.40
N GLU A 39 0.39 22.12 -14.60
CA GLU A 39 -0.68 21.21 -15.04
C GLU A 39 -0.44 19.75 -14.60
N ASP A 40 0.59 19.48 -13.78
CA ASP A 40 0.94 18.14 -13.29
C ASP A 40 1.02 17.07 -14.40
N ILE A 41 1.43 17.45 -15.62
CA ILE A 41 1.40 16.57 -16.80
C ILE A 41 2.36 15.39 -16.66
N LEU A 42 3.53 15.65 -16.05
CA LEU A 42 4.62 14.70 -15.85
C LEU A 42 4.79 14.31 -14.38
N THR A 43 3.76 14.51 -13.57
CA THR A 43 3.77 14.14 -12.16
C THR A 43 3.51 12.65 -11.99
N SER A 44 4.32 11.96 -11.19
CA SER A 44 4.17 10.54 -10.89
C SER A 44 3.61 10.32 -9.49
N LEU A 45 2.88 9.22 -9.32
CA LEU A 45 2.48 8.70 -8.02
C LEU A 45 3.46 7.61 -7.61
N HIS A 46 4.09 7.79 -6.46
CA HIS A 46 4.99 6.82 -5.85
C HIS A 46 4.32 6.28 -4.61
N ILE A 47 4.32 4.97 -4.43
CA ILE A 47 3.82 4.34 -3.21
C ILE A 47 5.02 3.72 -2.51
N GLU A 48 5.33 4.22 -1.33
CA GLU A 48 6.41 3.70 -0.49
C GLU A 48 5.82 2.92 0.68
N ARG A 49 6.50 1.81 1.02
CA ARG A 49 6.12 0.89 2.08
C ARG A 49 7.09 1.05 3.24
N PHE A 50 6.58 1.45 4.40
CA PHE A 50 7.33 1.53 5.64
C PHE A 50 6.84 0.46 6.60
N GLU A 51 7.75 -0.20 7.30
CA GLU A 51 7.39 -1.24 8.25
C GLU A 51 8.12 -1.09 9.57
N VAL A 52 7.43 -1.44 10.66
CA VAL A 52 7.99 -1.51 12.00
C VAL A 52 7.52 -2.77 12.70
N GLU A 53 8.41 -3.35 13.49
CA GLU A 53 8.17 -4.55 14.27
C GLU A 53 8.37 -4.23 15.75
N ALA A 54 7.43 -4.71 16.56
CA ALA A 54 7.55 -4.78 18.00
C ALA A 54 8.03 -6.17 18.38
N ARG A 55 9.18 -6.24 19.05
CA ARG A 55 9.87 -7.49 19.37
C ARG A 55 9.90 -7.76 20.88
N GLU A 56 9.96 -9.04 21.23
CA GLU A 56 10.30 -9.46 22.58
C GLU A 56 11.79 -9.19 22.84
N THR A 57 12.10 -8.46 23.91
CA THR A 57 13.48 -8.21 24.33
C THR A 57 13.71 -8.78 25.72
N ARG A 58 14.99 -8.91 26.13
CA ARG A 58 15.34 -9.40 27.47
C ARG A 58 14.83 -8.51 28.60
N LEU A 59 14.66 -7.21 28.34
CA LEU A 59 14.23 -6.22 29.33
C LEU A 59 12.70 -6.10 29.42
N GLY A 60 11.98 -6.70 28.48
CA GLY A 60 10.53 -6.61 28.35
C GLY A 60 10.10 -6.57 26.88
N ASN A 61 8.79 -6.60 26.66
CA ASN A 61 8.24 -6.57 25.32
C ASN A 61 8.22 -5.12 24.80
N GLU A 62 8.60 -4.92 23.54
CA GLU A 62 8.29 -3.66 22.86
C GLU A 62 6.79 -3.60 22.59
N GLU A 63 6.23 -2.41 22.73
CA GLU A 63 4.79 -2.18 22.57
C GLU A 63 4.53 -1.10 21.52
N ILE A 64 3.44 -1.28 20.77
CA ILE A 64 2.93 -0.26 19.86
C ILE A 64 1.82 0.46 20.59
N THR A 65 2.04 1.74 20.89
CA THR A 65 1.14 2.56 21.71
C THR A 65 1.23 4.03 21.33
N ARG A 66 0.15 4.77 21.61
CA ARG A 66 0.10 6.23 21.47
C ARG A 66 0.84 6.95 22.61
N ASP A 67 1.04 6.28 23.74
CA ASP A 67 1.71 6.85 24.91
C ASP A 67 3.23 6.85 24.73
N ILE A 68 3.74 7.89 24.07
CA ILE A 68 5.16 8.04 23.73
C ILE A 68 5.77 9.15 24.60
N PRO A 69 6.86 8.88 25.33
CA PRO A 69 7.47 9.89 26.20
C PRO A 69 8.09 11.03 25.38
N ASN A 70 8.02 12.26 25.91
CA ASN A 70 8.63 13.47 25.33
C ASN A 70 8.10 13.89 23.96
N VAL A 71 6.86 13.50 23.61
CA VAL A 71 6.21 13.87 22.35
C VAL A 71 5.04 14.81 22.64
N SER A 72 4.89 15.86 21.83
CA SER A 72 3.78 16.82 21.95
C SER A 72 2.46 16.22 21.47
N GLU A 73 1.33 16.73 22.00
CA GLU A 73 0.00 16.29 21.54
C GLU A 73 -0.24 16.59 20.05
N GLU A 74 0.40 17.62 19.50
CA GLU A 74 0.33 17.97 18.08
C GLU A 74 0.88 16.85 17.19
N ALA A 75 2.02 16.25 17.58
CA ALA A 75 2.62 15.12 16.86
C ALA A 75 1.78 13.84 16.97
N LEU A 76 0.96 13.71 18.02
CA LEU A 76 0.06 12.58 18.23
C LEU A 76 -1.33 12.76 17.58
N LYS A 77 -1.56 13.87 16.86
CA LYS A 77 -2.86 14.19 16.27
C LYS A 77 -3.31 13.19 15.21
N ASN A 78 -2.36 12.65 14.45
CA ASN A 78 -2.64 11.72 13.35
C ASN A 78 -2.70 10.25 13.79
N LEU A 79 -2.32 9.94 15.03
CA LEU A 79 -2.33 8.60 15.59
C LEU A 79 -3.70 8.24 16.18
N ASP A 80 -4.11 6.99 16.00
CA ASP A 80 -5.27 6.40 16.64
C ASP A 80 -4.98 6.01 18.11
N GLU A 81 -5.97 5.43 18.79
CA GLU A 81 -5.85 4.94 20.17
C GLU A 81 -4.76 3.88 20.34
N ASN A 82 -4.41 3.16 19.27
CA ASN A 82 -3.37 2.12 19.28
C ASN A 82 -1.98 2.67 18.97
N GLY A 83 -1.83 3.96 18.70
CA GLY A 83 -0.57 4.57 18.29
C GLY A 83 -0.22 4.33 16.83
N ILE A 84 -1.20 4.10 15.96
CA ILE A 84 -1.02 3.87 14.53
C ILE A 84 -1.63 5.03 13.73
N VAL A 85 -0.94 5.50 12.71
CA VAL A 85 -1.45 6.57 11.84
C VAL A 85 -2.74 6.17 11.14
N ARG A 86 -3.70 7.10 11.07
CA ARG A 86 -4.96 6.90 10.36
C ARG A 86 -4.78 6.92 8.85
N VAL A 87 -5.55 6.10 8.14
CA VAL A 87 -5.66 6.15 6.68
C VAL A 87 -6.25 7.49 6.26
N GLY A 88 -5.66 8.13 5.24
CA GLY A 88 -6.02 9.45 4.74
C GLY A 88 -5.32 10.60 5.46
N ALA A 89 -4.44 10.34 6.44
CA ALA A 89 -3.61 11.39 7.03
C ALA A 89 -2.58 11.92 6.03
N GLU A 90 -2.49 13.24 5.91
CA GLU A 90 -1.34 13.91 5.30
C GLU A 90 -0.20 13.90 6.31
N VAL A 91 0.98 13.45 5.86
CA VAL A 91 2.17 13.31 6.70
C VAL A 91 3.35 14.04 6.09
N MET A 92 4.14 14.67 6.95
CA MET A 92 5.36 15.38 6.63
C MET A 92 6.58 14.64 7.20
N PRO A 93 7.81 14.97 6.76
CA PRO A 93 9.02 14.46 7.39
C PRO A 93 8.99 14.65 8.91
N ASP A 94 9.46 13.64 9.64
CA ASP A 94 9.49 13.54 11.11
C ASP A 94 8.14 13.27 11.81
N ASP A 95 7.01 13.25 11.08
CA ASP A 95 5.73 12.82 11.65
C ASP A 95 5.79 11.35 12.08
N ILE A 96 5.10 11.03 13.18
CA ILE A 96 5.03 9.66 13.71
C ILE A 96 3.99 8.86 12.93
N LEU A 97 4.44 7.80 12.27
CA LEU A 97 3.56 6.85 11.58
C LEU A 97 3.06 5.76 12.52
N VAL A 98 3.94 5.26 13.38
CA VAL A 98 3.61 4.20 14.35
C VAL A 98 4.40 4.44 15.62
N GLY A 99 3.68 4.69 16.71
CA GLY A 99 4.23 4.80 18.05
C GLY A 99 4.77 3.47 18.52
N ARG A 100 6.07 3.40 18.81
CA ARG A 100 6.73 2.21 19.37
C ARG A 100 7.55 2.60 20.58
N VAL A 101 7.35 1.86 21.66
CA VAL A 101 8.09 2.05 22.90
C VAL A 101 8.90 0.81 23.25
N THR A 102 10.15 1.01 23.63
CA THR A 102 11.05 -0.05 24.07
C THR A 102 11.37 0.14 25.56
N PRO A 103 11.20 -0.89 26.42
CA PRO A 103 11.55 -0.78 27.83
C PRO A 103 13.05 -0.52 28.00
N LYS A 104 13.39 0.41 28.90
CA LYS A 104 14.78 0.75 29.22
C LYS A 104 15.15 0.20 30.59
N THR A 105 16.43 -0.14 30.75
CA THR A 105 17.02 -0.27 32.09
C THR A 105 17.12 1.11 32.72
N GLU A 106 16.79 1.22 34.01
CA GLU A 106 17.05 2.45 34.78
C GLU A 106 18.55 2.78 34.69
N LYS A 107 18.85 3.98 34.18
CA LYS A 107 20.21 4.52 34.21
C LYS A 107 20.40 5.28 35.51
N GLU A 108 21.55 5.09 36.16
CA GLU A 108 22.00 5.99 37.21
C GLU A 108 22.23 7.38 36.60
N LEU A 109 21.38 8.33 36.98
CA LEU A 109 21.45 9.71 36.52
C LEU A 109 22.62 10.43 37.19
N SER A 110 23.27 11.33 36.45
CA SER A 110 24.30 12.19 37.04
C SER A 110 23.69 13.12 38.10
N PRO A 111 24.49 13.66 39.05
CA PRO A 111 23.99 14.60 40.05
C PRO A 111 23.25 15.80 39.42
N GLU A 112 23.68 16.29 38.25
CA GLU A 112 23.06 17.38 37.50
C GLU A 112 21.69 16.99 36.92
N GLU A 113 21.58 15.80 36.32
CA GLU A 113 20.31 15.28 35.80
C GLU A 113 19.32 14.99 36.92
N ARG A 114 19.81 14.48 38.07
CA ARG A 114 18.99 14.29 39.28
C ARG A 114 18.47 15.63 39.79
N LEU A 115 19.31 16.67 39.79
CA LEU A 115 18.91 18.01 40.21
C LEU A 115 17.86 18.60 39.26
N LEU A 116 18.08 18.53 37.95
CA LEU A 116 17.12 18.99 36.94
C LEU A 116 15.77 18.30 37.12
N ARG A 117 15.77 16.98 37.31
CA ARG A 117 14.55 16.21 37.49
C ARG A 117 13.83 16.55 38.80
N ALA A 118 14.57 16.87 39.87
CA ALA A 118 13.99 17.35 41.12
C ALA A 118 13.38 18.76 40.98
N ILE A 119 13.96 19.63 40.15
CA ILE A 119 13.45 20.98 39.89
C ILE A 119 12.19 20.95 39.02
N PHE A 120 12.18 20.15 37.94
CA PHE A 120 11.06 20.08 37.00
C PHE A 120 9.97 19.06 37.39
N GLY A 121 10.22 18.22 38.40
CA GLY A 121 9.27 17.20 38.85
C GLY A 121 8.98 16.12 37.80
N GLU A 122 9.81 15.99 36.77
CA GLU A 122 9.62 15.02 35.70
C GLU A 122 9.80 13.59 36.23
N LYS A 123 8.79 12.74 36.00
CA LYS A 123 8.93 11.30 36.25
C LYS A 123 9.82 10.68 35.18
N ALA A 124 10.58 9.64 35.54
CA ALA A 124 11.33 8.88 34.55
C ALA A 124 10.31 8.23 33.65
N ALA A 125 10.51 8.38 32.34
CA ALA A 125 9.95 7.44 31.42
C ALA A 125 10.79 6.16 31.48
N ASP A 126 10.17 5.08 31.97
CA ASP A 126 10.77 3.74 31.98
C ASP A 126 10.92 3.16 30.57
N VAL A 127 10.37 3.87 29.57
CA VAL A 127 10.34 3.48 28.17
C VAL A 127 11.10 4.47 27.27
N LYS A 128 11.58 3.97 26.13
CA LYS A 128 12.21 4.74 25.05
C LYS A 128 11.26 4.89 23.90
N ASP A 129 11.17 6.09 23.33
CA ASP A 129 10.64 6.27 21.98
C ASP A 129 11.57 5.59 20.94
N THR A 130 11.05 4.56 20.28
CA THR A 130 11.66 3.91 19.11
C THR A 130 10.67 3.88 17.94
N SER A 131 9.75 4.85 17.90
CA SER A 131 8.67 4.96 16.93
C SER A 131 9.15 5.04 15.48
N LEU A 132 8.28 4.59 14.57
CA LEU A 132 8.48 4.77 13.14
C LEU A 132 8.06 6.19 12.75
N ARG A 133 9.01 6.95 12.22
CA ARG A 133 8.80 8.32 11.72
C ARG A 133 8.97 8.37 10.21
N VAL A 134 8.33 9.35 9.58
CA VAL A 134 8.50 9.62 8.15
C VAL A 134 9.94 10.06 7.87
N PRO A 135 10.68 9.39 6.98
CA PRO A 135 12.04 9.79 6.62
C PRO A 135 12.10 11.18 5.98
N PRO A 136 13.25 11.87 6.05
CA PRO A 136 13.44 13.14 5.37
C PRO A 136 13.26 12.99 3.84
N GLY A 137 12.53 13.93 3.24
CA GLY A 137 12.24 13.93 1.80
C GLY A 137 11.04 13.07 1.39
N VAL A 138 10.36 12.45 2.37
CA VAL A 138 9.08 11.76 2.16
C VAL A 138 7.96 12.64 2.68
N ASP A 139 7.03 13.01 1.79
CA ASP A 139 5.78 13.68 2.12
C ASP A 139 4.66 13.09 1.26
N GLY A 140 3.46 12.97 1.84
CA GLY A 140 2.35 12.35 1.13
C GLY A 140 1.16 12.01 2.01
N VAL A 141 0.32 11.13 1.49
CA VAL A 141 -0.91 10.68 2.16
C VAL A 141 -0.80 9.20 2.49
N VAL A 142 -1.17 8.84 3.72
CA VAL A 142 -1.29 7.44 4.12
C VAL A 142 -2.46 6.82 3.37
N ILE A 143 -2.20 5.85 2.50
CA ILE A 143 -3.25 5.19 1.69
C ILE A 143 -3.76 3.92 2.35
N ASN A 144 -2.91 3.21 3.09
CA ASN A 144 -3.26 1.94 3.68
C ASN A 144 -2.35 1.63 4.87
N VAL A 145 -2.88 0.90 5.85
CA VAL A 145 -2.14 0.39 6.99
C VAL A 145 -2.53 -1.06 7.23
N GLU A 146 -1.53 -1.94 7.25
CA GLU A 146 -1.69 -3.36 7.52
C GLU A 146 -1.07 -3.68 8.88
N VAL A 147 -1.87 -4.27 9.77
CA VAL A 147 -1.44 -4.67 11.10
C VAL A 147 -1.42 -6.19 11.16
N PHE A 148 -0.22 -6.74 11.35
CA PHE A 148 0.00 -8.16 11.54
C PHE A 148 0.28 -8.42 13.01
N GLN A 149 -0.43 -9.37 13.61
CA GLN A 149 -0.23 -9.71 15.01
C GLN A 149 -0.13 -11.21 15.18
N ARG A 150 0.88 -11.64 15.93
CA ARG A 150 1.01 -13.04 16.34
C ARG A 150 -0.11 -13.33 17.33
N LYS A 151 -0.89 -14.37 17.09
CA LYS A 151 -1.89 -14.78 18.08
C LYS A 151 -1.21 -15.34 19.32
N ASP A 152 -1.20 -14.55 20.39
CA ASP A 152 -0.84 -15.07 21.70
C ASP A 152 -1.85 -16.12 22.16
N ARG A 153 -1.36 -17.14 22.87
CA ARG A 153 -2.18 -18.12 23.59
C ARG A 153 -2.89 -17.53 24.82
N GLY A 154 -2.76 -16.22 25.05
CA GLY A 154 -3.30 -15.49 26.20
C GLY A 154 -4.83 -15.36 26.23
N ARG A 155 -5.34 -14.85 27.37
CA ARG A 155 -6.77 -14.74 27.69
C ARG A 155 -7.39 -13.56 26.91
N ARG A 156 -7.93 -13.84 25.72
CA ARG A 156 -8.59 -12.81 24.87
C ARG A 156 -9.70 -12.06 25.61
N SER A 157 -9.81 -10.77 25.34
CA SER A 157 -10.92 -9.96 25.82
C SER A 157 -12.24 -10.52 25.26
N LYS A 158 -13.34 -10.40 26.04
CA LYS A 158 -14.67 -10.82 25.57
C LYS A 158 -15.06 -10.10 24.26
N LYS A 159 -14.59 -8.86 24.06
CA LYS A 159 -14.86 -8.07 22.85
C LYS A 159 -14.21 -8.68 21.60
N GLU A 160 -12.91 -8.97 21.66
CA GLU A 160 -12.14 -9.56 20.55
C GLU A 160 -12.72 -10.91 20.09
N LYS A 161 -13.09 -11.79 21.05
CA LYS A 161 -13.74 -13.07 20.73
C LYS A 161 -15.06 -12.88 20.00
N THR A 162 -15.83 -11.85 20.37
CA THR A 162 -17.14 -11.59 19.77
C THR A 162 -16.98 -11.08 18.33
N GLU A 163 -16.00 -10.20 18.08
CA GLU A 163 -15.69 -9.70 16.74
C GLU A 163 -15.13 -10.79 15.83
N GLU A 164 -14.21 -11.62 16.32
CA GLU A 164 -13.67 -12.76 15.57
C GLU A 164 -14.78 -13.73 15.14
N LEU A 165 -15.72 -14.01 16.05
CA LEU A 165 -16.84 -14.91 15.78
C LEU A 165 -17.87 -14.28 14.81
N LYS A 166 -18.02 -12.95 14.81
CA LYS A 166 -18.81 -12.24 13.80
C LYS A 166 -18.17 -12.33 12.42
N ARG A 167 -16.85 -12.05 12.32
CA ARG A 167 -16.10 -12.15 11.05
C ARG A 167 -16.16 -13.56 10.47
N LEU A 168 -15.96 -14.58 11.30
CA LEU A 168 -16.08 -15.98 10.87
C LEU A 168 -17.47 -16.30 10.33
N LYS A 169 -18.53 -15.81 10.99
CA LYS A 169 -19.91 -15.99 10.51
C LYS A 169 -20.19 -15.27 9.19
N GLU A 170 -19.66 -14.07 9.02
CA GLU A 170 -19.81 -13.29 7.77
C GLU A 170 -19.15 -14.03 6.60
N ILE A 171 -17.94 -14.57 6.81
CA ILE A 171 -17.21 -15.35 5.82
C ILE A 171 -17.94 -16.66 5.51
N GLU A 172 -18.36 -17.40 6.54
CA GLU A 172 -19.15 -18.62 6.34
C GLU A 172 -20.45 -18.37 5.57
N LYS A 173 -21.09 -17.22 5.80
CA LYS A 173 -22.29 -16.81 5.07
C LYS A 173 -21.97 -16.49 3.61
N TYR A 174 -20.93 -15.69 3.36
CA TYR A 174 -20.49 -15.32 2.00
C TYR A 174 -20.22 -16.56 1.13
N TYR A 175 -19.37 -17.47 1.59
CA TYR A 175 -19.04 -18.69 0.83
C TYR A 175 -20.21 -19.66 0.68
N ARG A 176 -21.17 -19.64 1.63
CA ARG A 176 -22.41 -20.42 1.49
C ARG A 176 -23.27 -19.89 0.37
N GLU A 177 -23.49 -18.58 0.32
CA GLU A 177 -24.25 -17.93 -0.75
C GLU A 177 -23.59 -18.16 -2.11
N GLU A 178 -22.27 -17.99 -2.19
CA GLU A 178 -21.51 -18.23 -3.42
C GLU A 178 -21.60 -19.69 -3.90
N LYS A 179 -21.49 -20.65 -2.97
CA LYS A 179 -21.66 -22.07 -3.27
C LYS A 179 -23.05 -22.37 -3.80
N GLU A 180 -24.09 -21.82 -3.18
CA GLU A 180 -25.48 -22.00 -3.64
C GLU A 180 -25.72 -21.41 -5.04
N ILE A 181 -25.09 -20.27 -5.37
CA ILE A 181 -25.17 -19.67 -6.70
C ILE A 181 -24.50 -20.59 -7.73
N LEU A 182 -23.29 -21.07 -7.43
CA LEU A 182 -22.52 -21.92 -8.33
C LEU A 182 -23.20 -23.28 -8.58
N GLU A 183 -23.79 -23.89 -7.53
CA GLU A 183 -24.59 -25.12 -7.67
C GLU A 183 -25.84 -24.90 -8.53
N LYS A 184 -26.51 -23.76 -8.39
CA LYS A 184 -27.67 -23.40 -9.24
C LYS A 184 -27.25 -23.20 -10.70
N GLU A 185 -26.11 -22.56 -10.96
CA GLU A 185 -25.58 -22.40 -12.31
C GLU A 185 -25.22 -23.74 -12.95
N LYS A 186 -24.56 -24.63 -12.18
CA LYS A 186 -24.29 -26.01 -12.60
C LYS A 186 -25.59 -26.70 -13.03
N LEU A 187 -26.63 -26.67 -12.20
CA LEU A 187 -27.91 -27.30 -12.49
C LEU A 187 -28.61 -26.69 -13.72
N ARG A 188 -28.51 -25.36 -13.91
CA ARG A 188 -29.04 -24.68 -15.11
C ARG A 188 -28.34 -25.14 -16.39
N HIS A 189 -27.01 -25.23 -16.38
CA HIS A 189 -26.26 -25.68 -17.55
C HIS A 189 -26.52 -27.16 -17.85
N LEU A 190 -26.61 -28.01 -16.82
CA LEU A 190 -26.98 -29.42 -16.99
C LEU A 190 -28.43 -29.59 -17.48
N SER A 191 -29.36 -28.77 -16.98
CA SER A 191 -30.77 -28.72 -17.41
C SER A 191 -30.89 -28.37 -18.89
N ALA A 192 -30.17 -27.33 -19.33
CA ALA A 192 -30.16 -26.89 -20.72
C ALA A 192 -29.66 -27.97 -21.69
N LEU A 193 -28.67 -28.77 -21.27
CA LEU A 193 -28.11 -29.83 -22.10
C LEU A 193 -28.95 -31.11 -22.10
N LEU A 194 -29.50 -31.49 -20.95
CA LEU A 194 -30.27 -32.74 -20.80
C LEU A 194 -31.76 -32.56 -21.14
N GLY A 195 -32.24 -31.33 -21.32
CA GLY A 195 -33.65 -31.02 -21.60
C GLY A 195 -34.59 -31.42 -20.45
N LYS A 196 -34.06 -31.58 -19.23
CA LYS A 196 -34.80 -31.98 -18.03
C LYS A 196 -34.95 -30.80 -17.08
N SER A 197 -36.05 -30.76 -16.33
CA SER A 197 -36.22 -29.77 -15.25
C SER A 197 -35.12 -29.90 -14.20
N GLU A 198 -34.60 -28.78 -13.69
CA GLU A 198 -33.54 -28.69 -12.67
C GLU A 198 -33.73 -29.66 -11.49
N ASN A 199 -34.97 -29.82 -11.00
CA ASN A 199 -35.31 -30.68 -9.86
C ASN A 199 -35.32 -32.20 -10.15
N ARG A 200 -35.12 -32.62 -11.40
CA ARG A 200 -35.19 -34.04 -11.83
C ARG A 200 -33.87 -34.58 -12.35
N ILE A 201 -32.80 -33.78 -12.34
CA ILE A 201 -31.48 -34.21 -12.80
C ILE A 201 -30.86 -35.09 -11.74
N THR A 202 -30.53 -36.33 -12.11
CA THR A 202 -29.83 -37.27 -11.22
C THR A 202 -28.39 -37.46 -11.67
N ALA A 203 -27.53 -37.97 -10.78
CA ALA A 203 -26.12 -38.25 -11.08
C ALA A 203 -25.93 -39.12 -12.33
N ARG A 204 -26.82 -40.09 -12.52
CA ARG A 204 -26.83 -41.00 -13.67
C ARG A 204 -27.10 -40.30 -14.99
N ASP A 205 -27.82 -39.18 -14.98
CA ASP A 205 -28.22 -38.49 -16.20
C ASP A 205 -27.06 -37.78 -16.89
N TYR A 206 -26.17 -37.15 -16.11
CA TYR A 206 -24.98 -36.50 -16.67
C TYR A 206 -23.77 -37.43 -16.78
N GLU A 207 -23.73 -38.57 -16.07
CA GLU A 207 -22.66 -39.57 -16.25
C GLU A 207 -22.74 -40.30 -17.60
N ASN A 208 -23.97 -40.46 -18.12
CA ASN A 208 -24.22 -41.13 -19.41
C ASN A 208 -23.91 -40.24 -20.63
N ASN A 209 -23.74 -38.93 -20.44
CA ASN A 209 -23.47 -37.98 -21.52
C ASN A 209 -22.09 -37.34 -21.30
N GLU A 210 -21.18 -37.52 -22.26
CA GLU A 210 -19.80 -37.02 -22.17
C GLU A 210 -19.73 -35.49 -21.98
N GLU A 211 -20.58 -34.72 -22.66
CA GLU A 211 -20.62 -33.26 -22.55
C GLU A 211 -21.13 -32.81 -21.18
N ALA A 212 -22.19 -33.45 -20.69
CA ALA A 212 -22.75 -33.15 -19.38
C ALA A 212 -21.78 -33.53 -18.24
N ARG A 213 -21.03 -34.62 -18.41
CA ARG A 213 -19.96 -35.04 -17.49
C ARG A 213 -18.81 -34.04 -17.47
N ALA A 214 -18.37 -33.56 -18.64
CA ALA A 214 -17.32 -32.56 -18.73
C ALA A 214 -17.70 -31.26 -18.00
N ILE A 215 -18.94 -30.79 -18.20
CA ILE A 215 -19.45 -29.60 -17.51
C ILE A 215 -19.59 -29.84 -16.01
N SER A 216 -20.11 -31.00 -15.58
CA SER A 216 -20.15 -31.33 -14.15
C SER A 216 -18.77 -31.25 -13.53
N ASN A 217 -17.75 -31.84 -14.17
CA ASN A 217 -16.38 -31.85 -13.66
C ASN A 217 -15.80 -30.44 -13.51
N ILE A 218 -16.04 -29.53 -14.47
CA ILE A 218 -15.61 -28.13 -14.39
C ILE A 218 -16.23 -27.44 -13.18
N TYR A 219 -17.54 -27.59 -12.98
CA TYR A 219 -18.22 -27.01 -11.82
C TYR A 219 -17.79 -27.66 -10.50
N ASP A 220 -17.55 -28.97 -10.49
CA ASP A 220 -17.07 -29.68 -9.31
C ASP A 220 -15.64 -29.26 -8.93
N GLU A 221 -14.79 -28.99 -9.92
CA GLU A 221 -13.47 -28.39 -9.70
C GLU A 221 -13.60 -26.98 -9.14
N ARG A 222 -14.46 -26.14 -9.72
CA ARG A 222 -14.70 -24.78 -9.23
C ARG A 222 -15.28 -24.76 -7.81
N LEU A 223 -16.18 -25.68 -7.48
CA LEU A 223 -16.70 -25.86 -6.12
C LEU A 223 -15.60 -26.26 -5.14
N ARG A 224 -14.69 -27.16 -5.54
CA ARG A 224 -13.53 -27.54 -4.71
C ARG A 224 -12.59 -26.38 -4.48
N GLU A 225 -12.28 -25.58 -5.50
CA GLU A 225 -11.47 -24.36 -5.37
C GLU A 225 -12.11 -23.41 -4.35
N LEU A 226 -13.42 -23.15 -4.48
CA LEU A 226 -14.16 -22.28 -3.57
C LEU A 226 -14.14 -22.79 -2.12
N GLU A 227 -14.26 -24.10 -1.92
CA GLU A 227 -14.16 -24.71 -0.58
C GLU A 227 -12.75 -24.59 0.01
N GLN A 228 -11.71 -24.76 -0.81
CA GLN A 228 -10.33 -24.57 -0.39
C GLN A 228 -10.05 -23.11 -0.02
N GLU A 229 -10.49 -22.14 -0.81
CA GLU A 229 -10.39 -20.71 -0.52
C GLU A 229 -11.05 -20.37 0.82
N ARG A 230 -12.27 -20.87 1.05
CA ARG A 230 -12.99 -20.73 2.33
C ARG A 230 -12.18 -21.28 3.49
N GLU A 231 -11.62 -22.48 3.36
CA GLU A 231 -10.85 -23.11 4.43
C GLU A 231 -9.55 -22.36 4.73
N LEU A 232 -8.86 -21.88 3.70
CA LEU A 232 -7.67 -21.04 3.83
C LEU A 232 -8.00 -19.72 4.54
N GLU A 233 -9.10 -19.06 4.19
CA GLU A 233 -9.52 -17.80 4.80
C GLU A 233 -9.91 -17.97 6.28
N ILE A 234 -10.69 -19.02 6.59
CA ILE A 234 -11.01 -19.39 7.98
C ILE A 234 -9.73 -19.72 8.75
N THR A 235 -8.79 -20.43 8.13
CA THR A 235 -7.52 -20.81 8.76
C THR A 235 -6.65 -19.59 9.05
N LYS A 236 -6.58 -18.63 8.11
CA LYS A 236 -5.87 -17.36 8.28
C LYS A 236 -6.43 -16.58 9.46
N ILE A 237 -7.76 -16.49 9.57
CA ILE A 237 -8.40 -15.84 10.70
C ILE A 237 -8.12 -16.60 12.00
N LYS A 238 -8.16 -17.94 11.99
CA LYS A 238 -7.95 -18.76 13.20
C LYS A 238 -6.52 -18.76 13.70
N LYS A 239 -5.52 -18.89 12.81
CA LYS A 239 -4.09 -18.95 13.16
C LYS A 239 -3.48 -17.57 13.37
N GLY A 240 -4.06 -16.52 12.80
CA GLY A 240 -3.46 -15.19 12.76
C GLY A 240 -2.34 -15.12 11.72
N ASP A 241 -1.54 -14.06 11.79
CA ASP A 241 -0.46 -13.85 10.83
C ASP A 241 0.81 -14.57 11.26
N GLU A 242 1.50 -15.16 10.29
CA GLU A 242 2.82 -15.75 10.49
C GLU A 242 3.87 -14.63 10.58
N LEU A 243 4.46 -14.46 11.76
CA LEU A 243 5.51 -13.49 12.03
C LEU A 243 6.82 -14.18 12.38
N PRO A 244 7.98 -13.53 12.10
CA PRO A 244 9.28 -14.05 12.51
C PRO A 244 9.34 -14.32 14.03
N PRO A 245 10.16 -15.28 14.48
CA PRO A 245 10.28 -15.59 15.90
C PRO A 245 10.72 -14.36 16.69
N GLY A 246 10.05 -14.09 17.81
CA GLY A 246 10.29 -12.92 18.66
C GLY A 246 9.60 -11.64 18.20
N VAL A 247 8.91 -11.63 17.05
CA VAL A 247 8.06 -10.49 16.64
C VAL A 247 6.63 -10.71 17.15
N LEU A 248 6.15 -9.76 17.94
CA LEU A 248 4.79 -9.77 18.52
C LEU A 248 3.77 -9.15 17.55
N LYS A 249 4.12 -7.97 17.03
CA LYS A 249 3.27 -7.17 16.15
C LYS A 249 4.14 -6.52 15.07
N ARG A 250 3.67 -6.53 13.84
CA ARG A 250 4.28 -5.82 12.70
C ARG A 250 3.24 -4.91 12.08
N VAL A 251 3.60 -3.65 11.89
CA VAL A 251 2.73 -2.66 11.23
C VAL A 251 3.42 -2.21 9.96
N VAL A 252 2.68 -2.23 8.86
CA VAL A 252 3.12 -1.79 7.54
C VAL A 252 2.25 -0.60 7.14
N VAL A 253 2.88 0.52 6.83
CA VAL A 253 2.22 1.75 6.42
C VAL A 253 2.61 2.04 4.97
N TYR A 254 1.60 2.31 4.14
CA TYR A 254 1.81 2.70 2.74
C TYR A 254 1.54 4.19 2.61
N ILE A 255 2.54 4.93 2.11
CA ILE A 255 2.44 6.37 1.85
C ILE A 255 2.44 6.56 0.34
N ALA A 256 1.41 7.22 -0.17
CA ALA A 256 1.38 7.70 -1.55
C ALA A 256 1.94 9.12 -1.61
N MET A 257 2.99 9.28 -2.40
CA MET A 257 3.68 10.53 -2.65
C MET A 257 3.40 11.00 -4.06
N LYS A 258 3.16 12.30 -4.22
CA LYS A 258 3.00 12.94 -5.52
C LYS A 258 4.30 13.61 -5.91
N ARG A 259 5.11 12.94 -6.73
CA ARG A 259 6.42 13.47 -7.14
C ARG A 259 6.28 14.29 -8.41
N LYS A 260 6.36 15.61 -8.26
CA LYS A 260 6.41 16.52 -9.41
C LYS A 260 7.78 16.43 -10.07
N ILE A 261 7.78 16.64 -11.38
CA ILE A 261 9.01 16.76 -12.15
C ILE A 261 9.82 17.98 -11.70
N SER A 262 11.10 17.77 -11.49
CA SER A 262 12.02 18.71 -10.88
C SER A 262 13.34 18.79 -11.66
N ALA A 263 14.12 19.84 -11.42
CA ALA A 263 15.44 19.95 -12.01
C ALA A 263 16.34 18.80 -11.52
N GLY A 264 17.14 18.25 -12.43
CA GLY A 264 17.92 17.04 -12.17
C GLY A 264 17.18 15.73 -12.50
N ASP A 265 15.86 15.76 -12.69
CA ASP A 265 15.15 14.57 -13.18
C ASP A 265 15.52 14.26 -14.63
N LYS A 266 15.57 12.98 -14.95
CA LYS A 266 15.98 12.47 -16.27
C LYS A 266 14.77 12.23 -17.16
N LEU A 267 14.81 12.76 -18.37
CA LEU A 267 13.82 12.51 -19.41
C LEU A 267 14.46 11.73 -20.56
N SER A 268 13.66 10.90 -21.22
CA SER A 268 14.08 10.13 -22.39
C SER A 268 12.97 10.07 -23.44
N GLY A 269 13.35 10.19 -24.71
CA GLY A 269 12.52 9.86 -25.84
C GLY A 269 12.62 8.38 -26.23
N ARG A 270 11.80 7.95 -27.19
CA ARG A 270 11.77 6.57 -27.72
C ARG A 270 12.94 6.24 -28.65
N HIS A 271 13.64 7.26 -29.16
CA HIS A 271 14.75 7.11 -30.10
C HIS A 271 16.14 7.16 -29.43
N GLY A 272 16.21 6.94 -28.12
CA GLY A 272 17.47 6.94 -27.38
C GLY A 272 18.00 8.32 -26.97
N ASN A 273 17.29 9.40 -27.32
CA ASN A 273 17.59 10.76 -26.84
C ASN A 273 17.29 10.83 -25.33
N LYS A 274 18.31 11.13 -24.53
CA LYS A 274 18.22 11.26 -23.07
C LYS A 274 18.66 12.66 -22.69
N GLY A 275 18.12 13.17 -21.60
CA GLY A 275 18.60 14.42 -21.06
C GLY A 275 18.13 14.68 -19.64
N VAL A 276 18.74 15.67 -19.00
CA VAL A 276 18.48 16.05 -17.62
C VAL A 276 17.84 17.41 -17.60
N ILE A 277 16.81 17.60 -16.77
CA ILE A 277 16.10 18.86 -16.69
C ILE A 277 17.00 19.91 -16.04
N SER A 278 17.23 21.00 -16.77
CA SER A 278 18.06 22.11 -16.29
C SER A 278 17.38 22.92 -15.18
N ASN A 279 18.20 23.46 -14.28
CA ASN A 279 17.75 24.16 -13.08
C ASN A 279 17.19 25.57 -13.34
N ASN A 280 17.40 26.13 -14.53
CA ASN A 280 17.18 27.55 -14.79
C ASN A 280 15.93 27.82 -15.63
N ARG A 281 14.93 28.38 -14.93
CA ARG A 281 13.69 29.01 -15.42
C ARG A 281 13.03 28.30 -16.59
N PHE A 282 12.05 27.51 -16.21
CA PHE A 282 10.85 27.26 -16.99
C PHE A 282 10.48 28.44 -17.91
N VAL A 283 10.35 28.17 -19.21
CA VAL A 283 9.97 29.20 -20.19
C VAL A 283 8.57 29.72 -19.84
N ARG A 284 8.47 31.01 -19.50
CA ARG A 284 7.18 31.70 -19.33
C ARG A 284 6.62 32.04 -20.71
N GLY A 285 5.67 31.25 -21.19
CA GLY A 285 4.97 31.48 -22.46
C GLY A 285 4.06 30.32 -22.86
N ASN A 286 2.97 30.64 -23.55
CA ASN A 286 1.91 29.68 -23.92
C ASN A 286 2.24 28.78 -25.13
N HIS A 287 3.39 28.96 -25.78
CA HIS A 287 3.60 28.44 -27.14
C HIS A 287 4.53 27.22 -27.29
N VAL A 288 5.37 26.88 -26.30
CA VAL A 288 6.32 25.76 -26.42
C VAL A 288 6.38 24.95 -25.11
N SER A 289 6.32 23.62 -25.19
CA SER A 289 6.37 22.75 -24.01
C SER A 289 7.81 22.34 -23.62
N CYS A 290 8.74 22.26 -24.58
CA CYS A 290 10.13 21.84 -24.35
C CYS A 290 11.10 22.32 -25.46
N CYS A 291 12.37 22.64 -25.14
CA CYS A 291 13.41 23.00 -26.12
C CYS A 291 14.63 22.05 -26.07
N PHE A 292 15.04 21.51 -27.23
CA PHE A 292 16.22 20.64 -27.41
C PHE A 292 17.25 21.23 -28.38
N THR A 293 18.49 20.75 -28.29
CA THR A 293 19.70 21.38 -28.88
C THR A 293 20.35 20.46 -29.90
N TYR A 294 19.57 19.97 -30.86
CA TYR A 294 20.00 19.04 -31.91
C TYR A 294 20.14 17.58 -31.45
N LYS A 295 19.04 16.81 -31.60
CA LYS A 295 19.06 15.49 -32.25
C LYS A 295 17.62 15.06 -32.53
N ILE A 296 17.41 14.70 -33.79
CA ILE A 296 16.13 14.44 -34.46
C ILE A 296 15.22 13.55 -33.61
N CYS A 297 13.99 14.00 -33.42
CA CYS A 297 12.89 13.17 -32.94
C CYS A 297 11.66 13.53 -33.77
N TYR A 298 11.50 12.88 -34.92
CA TYR A 298 10.28 12.93 -35.69
C TYR A 298 9.18 12.26 -34.86
N CYS A 299 8.32 13.05 -34.20
CA CYS A 299 6.98 12.60 -33.88
C CYS A 299 6.10 12.90 -35.10
N LEU A 300 6.34 12.18 -36.21
CA LEU A 300 5.33 12.08 -37.25
C LEU A 300 4.30 11.05 -36.78
N LYS A 301 3.04 11.48 -36.74
CA LYS A 301 1.89 10.61 -36.98
C LYS A 301 2.21 9.64 -38.13
N PHE A 302 1.99 8.35 -37.93
CA PHE A 302 1.24 7.51 -38.87
C PHE A 302 0.72 6.28 -38.12
N LEU A 303 -0.61 6.10 -38.25
CA LEU A 303 -1.47 4.94 -37.97
C LEU A 303 -1.17 4.07 -36.75
#